data_AF-A0A3N4KAE2-F1
#
_entry.id   AF-A0A3N4KAE2-F1
#
_cell.length_a   1.000
_cell.length_b   1.000
_cell.length_c   1.000
_cell.angle_alpha   90.00
_cell.angle_beta   90.00
_cell.angle_gamma   90.00
#
_symmetry.space_group_name_H-M   'P 1'
#
loop_
_entity.id
_entity.type
_entity.pdbx_description
1 polymer ?
#
loop_
_entity_poly.entity_id
_entity_poly.type
_entity_poly.pdbx_seq_one_letter_code
_entity_poly.pdbx_strand_id
1 'polypeptide(L)'
;PAASLGPIPTTAGKQDLIFSILLTSGANTQYRLRSIELSLPLGSMADADAKTTPPFAQRYDGPGASMLSNLRFNVAVEFSAKAMVLRVLPRTTRGWVGVGVCGECSFGLGWVLVNEWPAAVTVGMTVREQWEWAVLEYTVGVELVPGTTTATATAGGGGV
;
A
#
# COMPACT_ATOMS: atom_id res chain seq x y z
N PRO A 1 10.47 -16.16 -4.56
CA PRO A 1 10.11 -15.72 -3.20
C PRO A 1 8.97 -14.67 -3.25
N ALA A 2 7.84 -14.95 -2.61
CA ALA A 2 6.79 -13.95 -2.46
C ALA A 2 7.36 -12.77 -1.65
N ALA A 3 7.29 -11.56 -2.19
CA ALA A 3 7.71 -10.37 -1.47
C ALA A 3 6.83 -10.22 -0.22
N SER A 4 7.42 -10.33 0.97
CA SER A 4 6.75 -9.97 2.22
C SER A 4 6.99 -8.48 2.45
N LEU A 5 5.91 -7.70 2.60
CA LEU A 5 5.95 -6.25 2.74
C LEU A 5 6.30 -5.78 4.17
N GLY A 6 6.56 -6.71 5.10
CA GLY A 6 6.71 -6.43 6.52
C GLY A 6 5.38 -6.09 7.20
N PRO A 7 5.29 -6.19 8.54
CA PRO A 7 4.08 -5.87 9.26
C PRO A 7 3.86 -4.35 9.34
N ILE A 8 2.62 -3.91 9.16
CA ILE A 8 2.17 -2.54 9.38
C ILE A 8 1.51 -2.48 10.76
N PRO A 9 2.05 -1.72 11.72
CA PRO A 9 1.38 -1.51 13.00
C PRO A 9 0.09 -0.72 12.78
N THR A 10 -1.00 -1.20 13.37
CA THR A 10 -2.28 -0.51 13.44
C THR A 10 -2.26 0.41 14.66
N THR A 11 -2.62 1.67 14.45
CA THR A 11 -2.72 2.66 15.53
C THR A 11 -4.05 3.38 15.42
N ALA A 12 -4.54 3.93 16.53
CA ALA A 12 -5.74 4.77 16.51
C ALA A 12 -5.55 6.08 15.70
N GLY A 13 -4.31 6.41 15.32
CA GLY A 13 -3.94 7.61 14.60
C GLY A 13 -3.82 7.41 13.08
N LYS A 14 -3.82 8.52 12.37
CA LYS A 14 -3.45 8.55 10.96
C LYS A 14 -1.94 8.35 10.82
N GLN A 15 -1.53 7.54 9.85
CA GLN A 15 -0.12 7.27 9.56
C GLN A 15 0.18 7.45 8.06
N ASP A 16 1.44 7.74 7.76
CA ASP A 16 1.91 7.84 6.39
C ASP A 16 2.47 6.48 5.95
N LEU A 17 2.00 6.01 4.80
CA LEU A 17 2.43 4.75 4.22
C LEU A 17 3.38 5.02 3.06
N ILE A 18 4.52 4.35 3.04
CA ILE A 18 5.48 4.44 1.94
C ILE A 18 5.45 3.14 1.17
N PHE A 19 5.16 3.25 -0.13
CA PHE A 19 5.21 2.13 -1.06
C PHE A 19 6.51 2.23 -1.85
N SER A 20 7.29 1.15 -1.86
CA SER A 20 8.54 1.06 -2.62
C SER A 20 8.47 -0.13 -3.57
N ILE A 21 8.51 0.16 -4.86
CA ILE A 21 8.47 -0.81 -5.95
C ILE A 21 9.89 -0.93 -6.49
N LEU A 22 10.47 -2.12 -6.33
CA LEU A 22 11.84 -2.40 -6.69
C LEU A 22 11.89 -3.34 -7.89
N LEU A 23 12.72 -2.99 -8.87
CA LEU A 23 13.02 -3.91 -9.96
C LEU A 23 13.99 -4.97 -9.45
N THR A 24 13.57 -6.23 -9.44
CA THR A 24 14.43 -7.34 -9.02
C THR A 24 15.49 -7.65 -10.08
N SER A 25 16.63 -8.17 -9.63
CA SER A 25 17.76 -8.52 -10.51
C SER A 25 17.32 -9.55 -11.56
N GLY A 26 17.73 -9.34 -12.82
CA GLY A 26 17.42 -10.24 -13.94
C GLY A 26 16.20 -9.84 -14.77
N ALA A 27 15.52 -8.74 -14.42
CA ALA A 27 14.49 -8.18 -15.29
C ALA A 27 15.07 -7.73 -16.64
N ASN A 28 14.40 -8.07 -17.73
CA ASN A 28 14.81 -7.67 -19.06
C ASN A 28 14.66 -6.15 -19.21
N THR A 29 15.79 -5.45 -19.42
CA THR A 29 15.85 -3.99 -19.51
C THR A 29 15.07 -3.42 -20.70
N GLN A 30 14.73 -4.26 -21.68
CA GLN A 30 13.93 -3.89 -22.86
C GLN A 30 12.43 -3.84 -22.58
N TYR A 31 11.96 -4.36 -21.44
CA TYR A 31 10.54 -4.35 -21.12
C TYR A 31 10.03 -2.94 -20.86
N ARG A 32 8.80 -2.71 -21.32
CA ARG A 32 8.11 -1.43 -21.23
C ARG A 32 6.91 -1.57 -20.31
N LEU A 33 6.97 -0.85 -19.20
CA LEU A 33 5.92 -0.80 -18.19
C LEU A 33 4.97 0.35 -18.52
N ARG A 34 3.66 0.05 -18.57
CA ARG A 34 2.59 1.02 -18.83
C ARG A 34 1.91 1.50 -17.56
N SER A 35 1.70 0.62 -16.58
CA SER A 35 1.15 0.99 -15.28
C SER A 35 1.40 -0.09 -14.23
N ILE A 36 1.32 0.32 -12.97
CA ILE A 36 1.18 -0.58 -11.83
C ILE A 36 -0.03 -0.09 -11.02
N GLU A 37 -0.96 -0.98 -10.72
CA GLU A 37 -2.14 -0.72 -9.90
C GLU A 37 -2.00 -1.51 -8.59
N LEU A 38 -2.09 -0.81 -7.45
CA LEU A 38 -2.19 -1.44 -6.14
C LEU A 38 -3.62 -1.22 -5.62
N SER A 39 -4.37 -2.31 -5.44
CA SER A 39 -5.74 -2.27 -4.93
C SER A 39 -5.76 -2.71 -3.47
N LEU A 40 -6.12 -1.78 -2.59
CA LEU A 40 -6.26 -1.99 -1.16
C LEU A 40 -7.74 -2.05 -0.79
N PRO A 41 -8.22 -3.11 -0.10
CA PRO A 41 -9.62 -3.24 0.25
C PRO A 41 -10.03 -2.17 1.28
N LEU A 42 -11.16 -1.52 1.03
CA LEU A 42 -11.79 -0.60 1.97
C LEU A 42 -13.05 -1.23 2.57
N GLY A 43 -13.32 -0.94 3.84
CA GLY A 43 -14.52 -1.42 4.52
C GLY A 43 -14.43 -1.35 6.04
N SER A 44 -15.58 -1.46 6.70
CA SER A 44 -15.63 -1.55 8.16
C SER A 44 -15.09 -2.90 8.63
N MET A 45 -14.41 -2.92 9.78
CA MET A 45 -14.05 -4.19 10.43
C MET A 45 -15.29 -5.02 10.79
N ALA A 46 -16.45 -4.38 11.02
CA ALA A 46 -17.70 -5.07 11.29
C ALA A 46 -18.25 -5.85 10.08
N ASP A 47 -17.83 -5.46 8.86
CA ASP A 47 -18.25 -6.13 7.61
C ASP A 47 -17.38 -7.34 7.29
N ALA A 48 -16.30 -7.56 8.05
CA ALA A 48 -15.41 -8.70 7.85
C ALA A 48 -16.01 -9.94 8.51
N ASP A 49 -16.44 -10.88 7.68
CA ASP A 49 -16.74 -12.25 8.09
C ASP A 49 -15.53 -13.18 7.83
N ALA A 50 -15.60 -14.42 8.31
CA ALA A 50 -14.54 -15.41 8.12
C ALA A 50 -14.27 -15.80 6.64
N LYS A 51 -15.06 -15.31 5.68
CA LYS A 51 -15.01 -15.65 4.25
C LYS A 51 -14.65 -14.45 3.36
N THR A 52 -14.56 -13.24 3.91
CA THR A 52 -14.31 -12.00 3.19
C THR A 52 -12.89 -11.51 3.43
N THR A 53 -12.30 -10.88 2.41
CA THR A 53 -10.98 -10.27 2.52
C THR A 53 -11.02 -9.19 3.60
N PRO A 54 -10.17 -9.25 4.64
CA PRO A 54 -10.16 -8.23 5.68
C PRO A 54 -9.87 -6.84 5.09
N PRO A 55 -10.66 -5.81 5.40
CA PRO A 55 -10.43 -4.47 4.89
C PRO A 55 -9.18 -3.82 5.50
N PHE A 56 -8.40 -3.15 4.66
CA PHE A 56 -7.18 -2.45 5.05
C PHE A 56 -7.48 -1.20 5.86
N ALA A 57 -8.43 -0.40 5.40
CA ALA A 57 -8.88 0.84 6.02
C ALA A 57 -10.39 0.99 5.82
N GLN A 58 -11.08 1.72 6.69
CA GLN A 58 -12.50 1.99 6.50
C GLN A 58 -12.76 2.90 5.29
N ARG A 59 -11.94 3.95 5.17
CA ARG A 59 -11.94 4.93 4.08
C ARG A 59 -10.59 5.64 4.06
N TYR A 60 -10.35 6.42 3.01
CA TYR A 60 -9.17 7.28 2.92
C TYR A 60 -9.58 8.71 2.59
N ASP A 61 -9.37 9.61 3.56
CA ASP A 61 -9.66 11.05 3.46
C ASP A 61 -8.36 11.89 3.38
N GLY A 62 -7.24 11.27 3.01
CA GLY A 62 -5.95 11.94 2.92
C GLY A 62 -5.79 12.77 1.65
N PRO A 63 -4.68 13.54 1.54
CA PRO A 63 -4.45 14.49 0.44
C PRO A 63 -4.13 13.85 -0.92
N GLY A 64 -4.12 12.51 -1.00
CA GLY A 64 -3.67 11.75 -2.16
C GLY A 64 -2.24 11.22 -1.98
N ALA A 65 -1.67 10.70 -3.06
CA ALA A 65 -0.35 10.10 -3.05
C ALA A 65 0.69 11.04 -3.68
N SER A 66 1.91 11.03 -3.16
CA SER A 66 3.02 11.86 -3.62
C SER A 66 4.24 11.01 -3.94
N MET A 67 4.82 11.20 -5.12
CA MET A 67 6.04 10.51 -5.51
C MET A 67 7.21 10.91 -4.58
N LEU A 68 7.96 9.92 -4.11
CA LEU A 68 9.16 10.10 -3.30
C LEU A 68 10.43 9.82 -4.12
N SER A 69 10.36 8.91 -5.09
CA SER A 69 11.44 8.65 -6.04
C SER A 69 10.91 8.44 -7.46
N ASN A 70 11.82 8.51 -8.44
CA ASN A 70 11.54 8.27 -9.85
C ASN A 70 10.34 9.08 -10.41
N LEU A 71 10.51 10.41 -10.48
CA LEU A 71 9.52 11.37 -10.98
C LEU A 71 9.11 11.20 -12.45
N ARG A 72 9.53 10.11 -13.12
CA ARG A 72 9.00 9.66 -14.41
C ARG A 72 7.61 9.09 -14.28
N PHE A 73 7.17 8.78 -13.06
CA PHE A 73 5.82 8.34 -12.78
C PHE A 73 5.02 9.43 -12.04
N ASN A 74 3.71 9.31 -12.15
CA ASN A 74 2.72 9.90 -11.27
C ASN A 74 1.96 8.79 -10.58
N VAL A 75 1.38 9.08 -9.43
CA VAL A 75 0.46 8.18 -8.76
C VAL A 75 -0.91 8.86 -8.69
N ALA A 76 -1.93 8.16 -9.20
CA ALA A 76 -3.32 8.56 -9.09
C ALA A 76 -3.99 7.70 -8.02
N VAL A 77 -4.85 8.31 -7.21
CA VAL A 77 -5.67 7.60 -6.23
C VAL A 77 -7.09 7.55 -6.74
N GLU A 78 -7.61 6.35 -6.94
CA GLU A 78 -8.97 6.10 -7.42
C GLU A 78 -9.74 5.28 -6.38
N PHE A 79 -11.05 5.44 -6.37
CA PHE A 79 -11.90 4.81 -5.37
C PHE A 79 -13.01 4.01 -6.05
N SER A 80 -13.29 2.86 -5.46
CA SER A 80 -14.50 2.09 -5.69
C SER A 80 -15.23 1.91 -4.36
N ALA A 81 -16.43 1.34 -4.38
CA ALA A 81 -17.20 1.10 -3.16
C ALA A 81 -16.47 0.20 -2.13
N LYS A 82 -15.50 -0.62 -2.56
CA LYS A 82 -14.84 -1.63 -1.72
C LYS A 82 -13.31 -1.58 -1.76
N ALA A 83 -12.72 -0.64 -2.50
CA ALA A 83 -11.27 -0.59 -2.66
C ALA A 83 -10.78 0.80 -3.03
N MET A 84 -9.57 1.11 -2.56
CA MET A 84 -8.75 2.22 -3.01
C MET A 84 -7.69 1.68 -3.97
N VAL A 85 -7.59 2.26 -5.17
CA VAL A 85 -6.65 1.87 -6.20
C VAL A 85 -5.59 2.96 -6.36
N LEU A 86 -4.34 2.59 -6.12
CA LEU A 86 -3.18 3.44 -6.32
C LEU A 86 -2.58 3.09 -7.69
N ARG A 87 -2.80 3.94 -8.69
CA ARG A 87 -2.34 3.71 -10.06
C ARG A 87 -1.09 4.52 -10.36
N VAL A 88 0.03 3.82 -10.46
CA VAL A 88 1.33 4.37 -10.88
C VAL A 88 1.38 4.42 -12.41
N LEU A 89 1.49 5.62 -12.96
CA LEU A 89 1.43 5.91 -14.39
C LEU A 89 2.67 6.67 -14.87
N PRO A 90 3.25 6.30 -16.03
CA PRO A 90 4.25 7.10 -16.71
C PRO A 90 3.78 8.54 -16.99
N ARG A 91 4.66 9.54 -16.77
CA ARG A 91 4.45 10.93 -17.19
C ARG A 91 4.70 11.18 -18.68
N THR A 92 5.34 10.21 -19.35
CA THR A 92 5.67 10.30 -20.77
C THR A 92 4.42 10.24 -21.64
N THR A 93 4.41 11.03 -22.72
CA THR A 93 3.36 11.01 -23.73
C THR A 93 3.27 9.68 -24.48
N ARG A 94 4.33 8.84 -24.42
CA ARG A 94 4.34 7.50 -25.02
C ARG A 94 3.49 6.49 -24.25
N GLY A 95 3.12 6.78 -23.00
CA GLY A 95 2.33 5.88 -22.14
C GLY A 95 3.10 4.67 -21.60
N TRP A 96 4.43 4.66 -21.67
CA TRP A 96 5.27 3.60 -21.10
C TRP A 96 6.67 4.10 -20.70
N VAL A 97 7.29 3.43 -19.72
CA VAL A 97 8.71 3.63 -19.37
C VAL A 97 9.48 2.32 -19.54
N GLY A 98 10.69 2.39 -20.09
CA GLY A 98 11.58 1.24 -20.16
C GLY A 98 12.12 0.91 -18.77
N VAL A 99 11.98 -0.34 -18.32
CA VAL A 99 12.37 -0.69 -16.93
C VAL A 99 13.86 -0.68 -16.70
N GLY A 100 14.68 -0.76 -17.76
CA GLY A 100 16.14 -0.62 -17.65
C GLY A 100 16.62 0.70 -17.04
N VAL A 101 15.77 1.74 -17.02
CA VAL A 101 16.08 3.03 -16.38
C VAL A 101 15.29 3.26 -15.08
N CYS A 102 14.56 2.25 -14.60
CA CYS A 102 13.72 2.29 -13.41
C CYS A 102 14.12 1.18 -12.43
N GLY A 103 15.21 1.40 -11.68
CA GLY A 103 15.64 0.47 -10.63
C GLY A 103 14.70 0.47 -9.42
N GLU A 104 14.13 1.63 -9.10
CA GLU A 104 13.20 1.83 -7.99
C GLU A 104 12.15 2.89 -8.35
N CYS A 105 10.97 2.78 -7.75
CA CYS A 105 9.92 3.77 -7.76
C CYS A 105 9.20 3.74 -6.41
N SER A 106 9.16 4.87 -5.69
CA SER A 106 8.51 4.96 -4.38
C SER A 106 7.62 6.18 -4.27
N PHE A 107 6.53 6.03 -3.51
CA PHE A 107 5.57 7.09 -3.26
C PHE A 107 4.98 6.96 -1.86
N GLY A 108 4.60 8.10 -1.28
CA GLY A 108 3.94 8.20 0.01
C GLY A 108 2.44 8.37 -0.15
N LEU A 109 1.67 7.70 0.67
CA LEU A 109 0.25 7.91 0.88
C LEU A 109 0.07 8.42 2.32
N GLY A 110 -0.15 9.72 2.46
CA GLY A 110 -0.21 10.35 3.77
C GLY A 110 -1.58 10.23 4.41
N TRP A 111 -1.67 10.29 5.73
CA TRP A 111 -2.93 10.38 6.47
C TRP A 111 -3.88 9.17 6.37
N VAL A 112 -3.31 7.97 6.26
CA VAL A 112 -4.06 6.74 6.19
C VAL A 112 -4.47 6.31 7.59
N LEU A 113 -5.76 6.06 7.81
CA LEU A 113 -6.26 5.45 9.03
C LEU A 113 -6.47 3.96 8.77
N VAL A 114 -5.49 3.15 9.17
CA VAL A 114 -5.52 1.70 9.00
C VAL A 114 -6.50 1.11 10.03
N ASN A 115 -7.27 0.10 9.64
CA ASN A 115 -8.19 -0.57 10.54
C ASN A 115 -7.45 -1.22 11.72
N GLU A 116 -7.92 -0.96 12.94
CA GLU A 116 -7.31 -1.45 14.17
C GLU A 116 -7.81 -2.85 14.54
N TRP A 117 -7.16 -3.86 13.98
CA TRP A 117 -7.49 -5.25 14.27
C TRP A 117 -7.00 -5.68 15.67
N PRO A 118 -7.81 -6.44 16.43
CA PRO A 118 -7.43 -6.91 17.78
C PRO A 118 -6.35 -8.00 17.77
N ALA A 119 -6.10 -8.61 16.61
CA ALA A 119 -5.06 -9.60 16.39
C ALA A 119 -4.41 -9.37 15.03
N ALA A 120 -3.22 -9.95 14.81
CA ALA A 120 -2.55 -9.86 13.52
C ALA A 120 -3.44 -10.44 12.41
N VAL A 121 -3.59 -9.69 11.31
CA VAL A 121 -4.39 -10.10 10.16
C VAL A 121 -3.62 -9.86 8.87
N THR A 122 -3.75 -10.77 7.91
CA THR A 122 -3.21 -10.56 6.56
C THR A 122 -4.30 -10.03 5.64
N VAL A 123 -4.10 -8.82 5.13
CA VAL A 123 -4.93 -8.19 4.12
C VAL A 123 -4.37 -8.50 2.73
N GLY A 124 -5.21 -8.92 1.79
CA GLY A 124 -4.80 -9.11 0.40
C GLY A 124 -4.80 -7.78 -0.36
N MET A 125 -3.62 -7.33 -0.80
CA MET A 125 -3.46 -6.24 -1.76
C MET A 125 -3.31 -6.83 -3.16
N THR A 126 -4.23 -6.50 -4.08
CA THR A 126 -4.09 -6.93 -5.48
C THR A 126 -3.14 -5.99 -6.20
N VAL A 127 -2.13 -6.55 -6.84
CA VAL A 127 -1.18 -5.84 -7.69
C VAL A 127 -1.45 -6.23 -9.13
N ARG A 128 -1.66 -5.24 -9.98
CA ARG A 128 -1.82 -5.44 -11.42
C ARG A 128 -0.78 -4.63 -12.18
N GLU A 129 0.06 -5.32 -12.93
CA GLU A 129 1.10 -4.74 -13.75
C GLU A 129 0.68 -4.80 -15.21
N GLN A 130 0.63 -3.64 -15.86
CA GLN A 130 0.40 -3.56 -17.29
C GLN A 130 1.73 -3.36 -18.00
N TRP A 131 2.15 -4.39 -18.73
CA TRP A 131 3.30 -4.36 -19.61
C TRP A 131 2.84 -4.13 -21.06
N GLU A 132 3.76 -3.78 -21.95
CA GLU A 132 3.43 -3.68 -23.38
C GLU A 132 2.97 -5.02 -23.98
N TRP A 133 3.49 -6.14 -23.46
CA TRP A 133 3.29 -7.48 -24.00
C TRP A 133 2.40 -8.39 -23.14
N ALA A 134 2.08 -7.99 -21.90
CA ALA A 134 1.27 -8.78 -20.98
C ALA A 134 0.59 -7.94 -19.90
N VAL A 135 -0.39 -8.55 -19.24
CA VAL A 135 -0.95 -8.07 -17.98
C VAL A 135 -0.68 -9.15 -16.95
N LEU A 136 -0.07 -8.77 -15.83
CA LEU A 136 0.12 -9.64 -14.68
C LEU A 136 -0.77 -9.16 -13.55
N GLU A 137 -1.44 -10.07 -12.88
CA GLU A 137 -2.26 -9.77 -11.71
C GLU A 137 -1.98 -10.81 -10.64
N TYR A 138 -1.67 -10.35 -9.43
CA TYR A 138 -1.34 -11.21 -8.30
C TYR A 138 -1.69 -10.52 -6.98
N THR A 139 -1.88 -11.31 -5.93
CA THR A 139 -2.18 -10.78 -4.59
C THR A 139 -0.96 -10.87 -3.70
N VAL A 140 -0.64 -9.78 -3.02
CA VAL A 140 0.40 -9.70 -1.99
C VAL A 140 -0.26 -9.57 -0.62
N GLY A 141 0.19 -10.37 0.34
CA GLY A 141 -0.27 -10.27 1.72
C GLY A 141 0.39 -9.09 2.44
N VAL A 142 -0.43 -8.22 3.01
CA VAL A 142 -0.02 -7.12 3.90
C VAL A 142 -0.44 -7.49 5.31
N GLU A 143 0.53 -7.72 6.19
CA GLU A 143 0.26 -8.05 7.57
C GLU A 143 -0.04 -6.76 8.36
N LEU A 144 -1.18 -6.70 9.02
CA LEU A 144 -1.55 -5.66 9.96
C LEU A 144 -1.40 -6.23 11.37
N VAL A 145 -0.60 -5.58 12.21
CA VAL A 145 -0.36 -6.03 13.59
C VAL A 145 -0.85 -4.97 14.59
N PRO A 146 -1.46 -5.36 15.72
CA PRO A 146 -1.83 -4.41 16.76
C PRO A 146 -0.62 -3.59 17.22
N GLY A 147 -0.73 -2.27 17.21
CA GLY A 147 0.30 -1.39 17.76
C GLY A 147 0.46 -1.58 19.27
N THR A 148 1.68 -1.80 19.76
CA THR A 148 1.98 -1.81 21.20
C THR A 148 1.95 -0.39 21.75
N THR A 149 0.77 0.12 22.06
CA THR A 149 0.65 1.38 22.82
C THR A 149 0.90 1.07 24.30
N THR A 150 2.16 0.90 24.71
CA THR A 150 2.50 0.82 26.14
C THR A 150 2.44 2.21 26.75
N ALA A 151 1.23 2.67 27.08
CA ALA A 151 1.06 3.81 27.96
C ALA A 151 1.30 3.34 29.41
N THR A 152 2.54 3.34 29.85
CA THR A 152 2.85 3.17 31.29
C THR A 152 2.44 4.44 32.02
N ALA A 153 1.20 4.48 32.51
CA ALA A 153 0.79 5.48 33.48
C ALA A 153 1.46 5.16 34.83
N THR A 154 2.61 5.77 35.10
CA THR A 154 3.15 5.78 36.47
C THR A 154 2.31 6.76 37.29
N ALA A 155 1.34 6.23 38.04
CA ALA A 155 0.66 6.99 39.08
C ALA A 155 1.66 7.29 40.20
N GLY A 156 2.20 8.50 40.21
CA GLY A 156 2.97 9.04 41.32
C GLY A 156 2.05 9.32 42.51
N GLY A 157 1.73 8.29 43.28
CA GLY A 157 1.12 8.44 44.61
C GLY A 157 2.17 8.98 45.59
N GLY A 158 2.21 10.29 45.76
CA GLY A 158 2.99 10.97 46.78
C GLY A 158 2.06 11.67 47.77
N GLY A 159 1.56 10.92 48.75
CA GLY A 159 1.11 11.48 50.03
C GLY A 159 2.16 11.14 51.08
N VAL A 160 2.73 12.17 51.72
CA VAL A 160 2.50 12.55 53.12
C VAL A 160 2.75 14.04 53.25
#